data_AF-A0A2J6SQI4-F1
#
_entry.id   AF-A0A2J6SQI4-F1
#
_cell.length_a   1.000
_cell.length_b   1.000
_cell.length_c   1.000
_cell.angle_alpha   90.00
_cell.angle_beta   90.00
_cell.angle_gamma   90.00
#
_symmetry.space_group_name_H-M   'P 1'
#
loop_
_entity.id
_entity.type
_entity.pdbx_description
1 polymer ?
#
loop_
_entity_poly.entity_id
_entity_poly.type
_entity_poly.pdbx_seq_one_letter_code
_entity_poly.pdbx_strand_id
1 'polypeptide(L)'
;MGAGNLWLVLSLCLYFLGIHAQDGSTDPYTCSASSPCSIGCCSNTGPSCSGTSTSGRTIGYYEGWSTTRACDQVPPDSLPAGIYSHLNYAFALIDPNTFEIAPMSELDTVLYPRFTALKDLNPGLETWISVGGWSMNDADQPTAATFSNLAASSSAQSSFITSLLSFMTTYGFDGVDIDWEYPVAPERSGQPADYKNYVSFLTNLKSALGSNGHNYGLSITLPSSYWYMQNFDIVNLAKIVDWFNVMTYDLHGTWDSTNKFIGPYINAHTNLTEIDLTMDLFWRNDIPPAKITMGLGFYGRSFTLTDPSCTVAGCPFSSGGTAGPCSASSGTLMDVEIQAVIAAGGVVTLDSAAAVKQVVWDTNQWVSYDDADTFALKIDYANGKCLGGTMVWAVSNDDGNWTASQALGSSTSLGLSKKLSIFGGPSPKVTDTISSCLWGNCGEPCSSINSGLSAATSGYGCLSLTPSLTPANIHSSGQNKGSVGIYSACPDGQTRPYCCPQNDVPTCTWRGKAPFCGSSGKCEDLEVEVASDISAGGAECWTSHKVLCCTKTQSDAQAGQCGKLL
;
A
#
# COMPACT_ATOMS: atom_id res chain seq x y z
N MET A 1 35.44 -22.47 -30.20
CA MET A 1 34.63 -21.32 -29.75
C MET A 1 33.60 -21.08 -30.83
N GLY A 2 32.52 -21.86 -30.81
CA GLY A 2 31.65 -22.08 -31.97
C GLY A 2 30.21 -21.67 -31.69
N ALA A 3 29.53 -21.26 -32.76
CA ALA A 3 28.10 -21.11 -33.09
C ALA A 3 26.96 -21.36 -32.05
N GLY A 4 27.19 -22.00 -30.90
CA GLY A 4 26.18 -22.30 -29.88
C GLY A 4 25.69 -21.07 -29.10
N ASN A 5 26.52 -20.05 -28.87
CA ASN A 5 26.11 -18.86 -28.10
C ASN A 5 25.20 -17.91 -28.88
N LEU A 6 25.25 -17.91 -30.22
CA LEU A 6 24.40 -17.04 -31.05
C LEU A 6 22.98 -17.61 -31.17
N TRP A 7 22.83 -18.93 -31.11
CA TRP A 7 21.53 -19.63 -31.13
C TRP A 7 20.75 -19.45 -29.83
N LEU A 8 21.43 -19.34 -28.68
CA LEU A 8 20.79 -19.09 -27.38
C LEU A 8 20.18 -17.67 -27.31
N VAL A 9 20.93 -16.67 -27.80
CA VAL A 9 20.47 -15.27 -27.87
C VAL A 9 19.32 -15.09 -28.86
N LEU A 10 19.36 -15.76 -30.02
CA LEU A 10 18.23 -15.74 -30.97
C LEU A 10 16.98 -16.47 -30.44
N SER A 11 17.16 -17.57 -29.70
CA SER A 11 16.04 -18.33 -29.14
C SER A 11 15.37 -17.60 -27.97
N LEU A 12 16.14 -16.87 -27.14
CA LEU A 12 15.58 -15.96 -26.14
C LEU A 12 14.75 -14.84 -26.80
N CYS A 13 15.25 -14.27 -27.90
CA CYS A 13 14.57 -13.19 -28.61
C CYS A 13 13.25 -13.65 -29.27
N LEU A 14 13.21 -14.86 -29.82
CA LEU A 14 11.99 -15.45 -30.42
C LEU A 14 10.96 -15.89 -29.36
N TYR A 15 11.41 -16.29 -28.17
CA TYR A 15 10.53 -16.72 -27.07
C TYR A 15 9.88 -15.55 -26.34
N PHE A 16 10.58 -14.41 -26.18
CA PHE A 16 9.99 -13.17 -25.67
C PHE A 16 8.95 -12.54 -26.61
N LEU A 17 8.95 -12.91 -27.91
CA LEU A 17 8.12 -12.29 -28.95
C LEU A 17 6.97 -13.17 -29.48
N GLY A 18 6.79 -14.41 -29.01
CA GLY A 18 5.64 -15.24 -29.38
C GLY A 18 5.48 -15.53 -30.88
N ILE A 19 6.55 -15.46 -31.68
CA ILE A 19 6.47 -15.67 -33.14
C ILE A 19 6.57 -17.16 -33.46
N HIS A 20 5.44 -17.82 -33.75
CA HIS A 20 5.46 -19.02 -34.60
C HIS A 20 5.59 -18.56 -36.05
N ALA A 21 6.79 -18.70 -36.63
CA ALA A 21 6.97 -18.54 -38.06
C ALA A 21 6.25 -19.67 -38.80
N GLN A 22 5.21 -19.33 -39.58
CA GLN A 22 4.56 -20.26 -40.51
C GLN A 22 5.15 -20.21 -41.93
N ASP A 23 6.24 -19.49 -42.17
CA ASP A 23 7.03 -19.66 -43.38
C ASP A 23 8.53 -19.79 -43.07
N GLY A 24 9.19 -20.71 -43.76
CA GLY A 24 10.60 -21.05 -43.55
C GLY A 24 11.54 -20.10 -44.28
N SER A 25 11.55 -18.81 -43.96
CA SER A 25 12.56 -17.86 -44.46
C SER A 25 13.67 -17.61 -43.42
N THR A 26 14.92 -17.73 -43.86
CA THR A 26 16.14 -17.74 -43.02
C THR A 26 16.95 -16.44 -43.09
N ASP A 27 16.32 -15.25 -43.12
CA ASP A 27 17.05 -13.98 -42.97
C ASP A 27 16.11 -12.78 -42.64
N PRO A 28 16.14 -12.20 -41.41
CA PRO A 28 15.26 -11.09 -41.06
C PRO A 28 15.89 -9.68 -41.11
N TYR A 29 17.10 -9.46 -41.66
CA TYR A 29 17.75 -8.14 -41.58
C TYR A 29 18.09 -7.51 -42.94
N THR A 30 17.09 -7.18 -43.77
CA THR A 30 17.26 -6.13 -44.79
C THR A 30 16.02 -5.23 -44.90
N CYS A 31 16.07 -4.05 -44.30
CA CYS A 31 15.14 -2.96 -44.60
C CYS A 31 15.59 -2.28 -45.91
N SER A 32 14.84 -2.48 -47.01
CA SER A 32 14.98 -1.65 -48.21
C SER A 32 13.71 -0.81 -48.41
N ALA A 33 13.90 0.46 -48.80
CA ALA A 33 12.90 1.53 -48.74
C ALA A 33 11.78 1.47 -49.80
N SER A 34 11.36 0.27 -50.24
CA SER A 34 10.31 0.17 -51.28
C SER A 34 9.59 -1.18 -51.34
N SER A 35 8.97 -1.64 -50.24
CA SER A 35 7.80 -2.56 -50.23
C SER A 35 7.33 -2.79 -48.78
N PRO A 36 6.03 -3.14 -48.52
CA PRO A 36 5.39 -2.88 -47.24
C PRO A 36 5.78 -3.93 -46.20
N CYS A 37 6.47 -3.49 -45.16
CA CYS A 37 6.50 -4.21 -43.90
C CYS A 37 5.22 -3.83 -43.13
N SER A 38 4.23 -4.72 -43.13
CA SER A 38 3.00 -4.56 -42.36
C SER A 38 3.32 -4.71 -40.87
N ILE A 39 3.36 -3.57 -40.16
CA ILE A 39 3.29 -3.39 -38.69
C ILE A 39 4.28 -4.25 -37.87
N GLY A 40 5.35 -3.61 -37.34
CA GLY A 40 6.03 -4.10 -36.12
C GLY A 40 7.52 -4.46 -36.21
N CYS A 41 8.16 -4.43 -37.38
CA CYS A 41 9.58 -4.78 -37.53
C CYS A 41 10.55 -3.59 -37.67
N CYS A 42 10.07 -2.36 -37.53
CA CYS A 42 10.96 -1.20 -37.45
C CYS A 42 11.50 -1.09 -36.02
N SER A 43 12.81 -0.81 -35.88
CA SER A 43 13.41 -0.47 -34.58
C SER A 43 12.64 0.70 -33.98
N ASN A 44 11.78 0.43 -33.00
CA ASN A 44 11.18 1.50 -32.22
C ASN A 44 12.25 1.92 -31.22
N THR A 45 13.02 2.95 -31.57
CA THR A 45 13.88 3.61 -30.60
C THR A 45 12.92 4.23 -29.59
N GLY A 46 12.72 3.58 -28.44
CA GLY A 46 11.83 4.07 -27.39
C GLY A 46 12.10 5.54 -27.07
N PRO A 47 11.17 6.20 -26.36
CA PRO A 47 11.28 7.61 -26.02
C PRO A 47 12.64 7.96 -25.42
N SER A 48 13.09 9.17 -25.69
CA SER A 48 14.29 9.75 -25.08
C SER A 48 14.00 11.15 -24.59
N CYS A 49 14.34 11.44 -23.35
CA CYS A 49 14.34 12.79 -22.81
C CYS A 49 15.47 12.99 -21.81
N SER A 50 15.66 14.26 -21.47
CA SER A 50 16.53 14.71 -20.41
C SER A 50 15.69 15.26 -19.27
N GLY A 51 16.20 15.21 -18.04
CA GLY A 51 15.55 15.81 -16.87
C GLY A 51 15.00 14.79 -15.89
N THR A 52 13.91 15.15 -15.22
CA THR A 52 13.38 14.47 -14.04
C THR A 52 11.92 14.06 -14.24
N SER A 53 11.59 13.40 -15.36
CA SER A 53 10.20 13.06 -15.69
C SER A 53 9.52 12.21 -14.61
N THR A 54 10.30 11.38 -13.92
CA THR A 54 9.84 10.52 -12.82
C THR A 54 9.42 11.30 -11.57
N SER A 55 9.81 12.57 -11.43
CA SER A 55 9.34 13.44 -10.34
C SER A 55 7.83 13.73 -10.40
N GLY A 56 7.17 13.41 -11.51
CA GLY A 56 5.73 13.60 -11.66
C GLY A 56 4.91 12.74 -10.70
N ARG A 57 5.34 11.51 -10.41
CA ARG A 57 4.67 10.60 -9.48
C ARG A 57 5.67 9.66 -8.78
N THR A 58 5.58 9.58 -7.45
CA THR A 58 6.27 8.59 -6.64
C THR A 58 5.25 7.92 -5.74
N ILE A 59 4.97 6.65 -6.02
CA ILE A 59 3.85 5.91 -5.45
C ILE A 59 4.38 4.85 -4.48
N GLY A 60 3.83 4.76 -3.28
CA GLY A 60 4.19 3.73 -2.31
C GLY A 60 3.02 2.80 -2.03
N TYR A 61 3.18 1.48 -2.25
CA TYR A 61 2.22 0.50 -1.76
C TYR A 61 2.48 0.19 -0.29
N TYR A 62 1.43 0.21 0.52
CA TYR A 62 1.43 -0.16 1.92
C TYR A 62 0.61 -1.44 2.12
N GLU A 63 1.24 -2.48 2.65
CA GLU A 63 0.57 -3.75 2.91
C GLU A 63 -0.23 -3.65 4.23
N GLY A 64 -1.55 -3.77 4.16
CA GLY A 64 -2.46 -3.74 5.32
C GLY A 64 -2.14 -4.82 6.35
N TRP A 65 -1.67 -5.98 5.90
CA TRP A 65 -1.22 -7.09 6.74
C TRP A 65 0.15 -6.86 7.40
N SER A 66 0.87 -5.78 7.09
CA SER A 66 2.15 -5.49 7.75
C SER A 66 2.01 -5.34 9.27
N THR A 67 0.84 -4.88 9.75
CA THR A 67 0.51 -4.78 11.18
C THR A 67 0.33 -6.11 11.89
N THR A 68 0.11 -7.21 11.17
CA THR A 68 -0.12 -8.54 11.76
C THR A 68 1.11 -9.44 11.70
N ARG A 69 2.23 -8.97 11.15
CA ARG A 69 3.50 -9.70 11.12
C ARG A 69 3.98 -10.03 12.53
N ALA A 70 4.71 -11.14 12.67
CA ALA A 70 5.24 -11.58 13.97
C ALA A 70 6.33 -10.63 14.51
N CYS A 71 7.02 -9.92 13.62
CA CYS A 71 7.97 -8.87 13.92
C CYS A 71 7.95 -7.82 12.81
N ASP A 72 8.60 -6.69 13.07
CA ASP A 72 8.66 -5.55 12.15
C ASP A 72 7.28 -5.12 11.63
N GLN A 73 6.37 -4.93 12.59
CA GLN A 73 5.03 -4.44 12.33
C GLN A 73 5.08 -2.97 11.95
N VAL A 74 4.48 -2.63 10.81
CA VAL A 74 4.44 -1.27 10.29
C VAL A 74 3.00 -0.76 10.35
N PRO A 75 2.60 0.05 11.34
CA PRO A 75 1.31 0.73 11.31
C PRO A 75 1.28 1.86 10.27
N PRO A 76 0.11 2.27 9.75
CA PRO A 76 0.04 3.33 8.74
C PRO A 76 0.70 4.65 9.17
N ASP A 77 0.53 5.03 10.44
CA ASP A 77 1.07 6.26 11.02
C ASP A 77 2.59 6.28 11.23
N SER A 78 3.29 5.16 10.99
CA SER A 78 4.77 5.17 10.99
C SER A 78 5.38 5.54 9.64
N LEU A 79 4.58 5.53 8.55
CA LEU A 79 5.06 5.79 7.20
C LEU A 79 5.74 7.17 7.08
N PRO A 80 6.83 7.28 6.30
CA PRO A 80 7.59 8.52 6.21
C PRO A 80 6.85 9.58 5.39
N ALA A 81 6.72 10.79 5.96
CA ALA A 81 6.10 11.92 5.28
C ALA A 81 7.05 12.59 4.26
N GLY A 82 6.49 13.17 3.20
CA GLY A 82 7.22 14.01 2.24
C GLY A 82 8.02 13.26 1.16
N ILE A 83 7.93 11.93 1.10
CA ILE A 83 8.60 11.11 0.09
C ILE A 83 7.65 10.76 -1.06
N TYR A 84 6.43 10.37 -0.73
CA TYR A 84 5.44 9.87 -1.68
C TYR A 84 4.46 10.96 -2.09
N SER A 85 4.14 11.00 -3.38
CA SER A 85 3.00 11.79 -3.88
C SER A 85 1.70 11.01 -3.82
N HIS A 86 1.77 9.67 -3.91
CA HIS A 86 0.61 8.79 -3.74
C HIS A 86 0.99 7.64 -2.81
N LEU A 87 0.08 7.24 -1.94
CA LEU A 87 0.18 6.00 -1.16
C LEU A 87 -1.03 5.10 -1.48
N ASN A 88 -0.77 3.86 -1.86
CA ASN A 88 -1.78 2.85 -2.17
C ASN A 88 -1.91 1.87 -1.00
N TYR A 89 -3.10 1.77 -0.40
CA TYR A 89 -3.39 0.74 0.61
C TYR A 89 -3.68 -0.58 -0.09
N ALA A 90 -2.84 -1.58 0.13
CA ALA A 90 -2.97 -2.93 -0.39
C ALA A 90 -3.42 -3.89 0.74
N PHE A 91 -4.61 -4.48 0.70
CA PHE A 91 -5.64 -4.36 -0.32
C PHE A 91 -7.04 -4.32 0.29
N ALA A 92 -8.02 -3.88 -0.50
CA ALA A 92 -9.39 -4.33 -0.38
C ALA A 92 -9.64 -5.49 -1.38
N LEU A 93 -10.66 -6.29 -1.09
CA LEU A 93 -11.12 -7.40 -1.93
C LEU A 93 -12.53 -7.12 -2.47
N ILE A 94 -13.09 -8.09 -3.20
CA ILE A 94 -14.45 -8.03 -3.73
C ILE A 94 -15.18 -9.28 -3.25
N ASP A 95 -16.34 -9.09 -2.61
CA ASP A 95 -17.18 -10.22 -2.20
C ASP A 95 -17.65 -11.00 -3.44
N PRO A 96 -17.39 -12.32 -3.51
CA PRO A 96 -17.68 -13.11 -4.71
C PRO A 96 -19.18 -13.29 -5.00
N ASN A 97 -20.05 -13.01 -4.04
CA ASN A 97 -21.50 -13.18 -4.16
C ASN A 97 -22.21 -11.86 -4.46
N THR A 98 -21.85 -10.79 -3.75
CA THR A 98 -22.50 -9.48 -3.89
C THR A 98 -21.81 -8.57 -4.90
N PHE A 99 -20.53 -8.85 -5.20
CA PHE A 99 -19.63 -7.97 -5.95
C PHE A 99 -19.39 -6.61 -5.29
N GLU A 100 -19.68 -6.47 -4.00
CA GLU A 100 -19.35 -5.27 -3.25
C GLU A 100 -17.88 -5.30 -2.82
N ILE A 101 -17.26 -4.11 -2.71
CA ILE A 101 -15.94 -3.99 -2.10
C ILE A 101 -16.00 -4.47 -0.65
N ALA A 102 -15.00 -5.26 -0.24
CA ALA A 102 -14.88 -5.81 1.09
C ALA A 102 -13.47 -5.56 1.64
N PRO A 103 -13.31 -5.28 2.94
CA PRO A 103 -11.99 -5.24 3.54
C PRO A 103 -11.34 -6.64 3.49
N MET A 104 -10.01 -6.70 3.35
CA MET A 104 -9.29 -7.97 3.36
C MET A 104 -9.36 -8.65 4.74
N SER A 105 -9.42 -7.85 5.80
CA SER A 105 -9.58 -8.26 7.19
C SER A 105 -10.44 -7.26 7.96
N GLU A 106 -11.06 -7.69 9.06
CA GLU A 106 -11.84 -6.79 9.93
C GLU A 106 -10.99 -5.61 10.46
N LEU A 107 -9.70 -5.86 10.70
CA LEU A 107 -8.75 -4.86 11.19
C LEU A 107 -8.55 -3.70 10.21
N ASP A 108 -8.66 -3.96 8.90
CA ASP A 108 -8.40 -2.93 7.89
C ASP A 108 -9.37 -1.74 8.02
N THR A 109 -10.60 -1.97 8.48
CA THR A 109 -11.58 -0.89 8.72
C THR A 109 -11.12 0.13 9.77
N VAL A 110 -10.26 -0.28 10.69
CA VAL A 110 -9.60 0.59 11.68
C VAL A 110 -8.34 1.25 11.11
N LEU A 111 -7.71 0.62 10.13
CA LEU A 111 -6.48 1.11 9.49
C LEU A 111 -6.74 2.12 8.38
N TYR A 112 -7.83 1.99 7.61
CA TYR A 112 -8.12 2.91 6.51
C TYR A 112 -8.16 4.39 6.94
N PRO A 113 -8.89 4.79 8.02
CA PRO A 113 -8.88 6.19 8.44
C PRO A 113 -7.50 6.68 8.90
N ARG A 114 -6.69 5.80 9.50
CA ARG A 114 -5.32 6.14 9.92
C ARG A 114 -4.42 6.37 8.72
N PHE A 115 -4.59 5.56 7.69
CA PHE A 115 -3.84 5.67 6.44
C PHE A 115 -4.24 6.94 5.66
N THR A 116 -5.53 7.21 5.50
CA THR A 116 -5.97 8.40 4.76
C THR A 116 -5.69 9.70 5.52
N ALA A 117 -5.60 9.66 6.85
CA ALA A 117 -5.16 10.78 7.68
C ALA A 117 -3.68 11.17 7.47
N LEU A 118 -2.86 10.36 6.78
CA LEU A 118 -1.48 10.75 6.42
C LEU A 118 -1.44 12.02 5.56
N LYS A 119 -2.55 12.35 4.87
CA LYS A 119 -2.72 13.61 4.13
C LYS A 119 -2.63 14.84 5.02
N ASP A 120 -2.97 14.73 6.31
CA ASP A 120 -2.85 15.83 7.27
C ASP A 120 -1.38 16.16 7.55
N LEU A 121 -0.48 15.18 7.41
CA LEU A 121 0.96 15.33 7.61
C LEU A 121 1.69 15.72 6.31
N ASN A 122 1.13 15.39 5.15
CA ASN A 122 1.75 15.63 3.85
C ASN A 122 0.77 16.34 2.90
N PRO A 123 0.69 17.69 2.95
CA PRO A 123 -0.18 18.45 2.06
C PRO A 123 0.14 18.17 0.59
N GLY A 124 -0.83 17.62 -0.15
CA GLY A 124 -0.67 17.22 -1.56
C GLY A 124 -0.42 15.72 -1.76
N LEU A 125 -0.32 14.93 -0.70
CA LEU A 125 -0.40 13.47 -0.78
C LEU A 125 -1.80 13.04 -1.21
N GLU A 126 -1.87 12.10 -2.14
CA GLU A 126 -3.08 11.35 -2.43
C GLU A 126 -3.01 9.96 -1.81
N THR A 127 -4.12 9.49 -1.25
CA THR A 127 -4.25 8.16 -0.66
C THR A 127 -5.25 7.34 -1.45
N TRP A 128 -4.83 6.17 -1.93
CA TRP A 128 -5.57 5.35 -2.87
C TRP A 128 -5.83 3.98 -2.26
N ILE A 129 -6.93 3.33 -2.66
CA ILE A 129 -7.22 1.94 -2.30
C ILE A 129 -6.89 1.03 -3.48
N SER A 130 -6.01 0.04 -3.27
CA SER A 130 -5.78 -1.02 -4.25
C SER A 130 -6.74 -2.17 -4.01
N VAL A 131 -7.40 -2.63 -5.07
CA VAL A 131 -8.38 -3.72 -5.04
C VAL A 131 -7.83 -4.91 -5.81
N GLY A 132 -7.64 -6.05 -5.15
CA GLY A 132 -7.13 -7.26 -5.79
C GLY A 132 -5.89 -7.83 -5.11
N GLY A 133 -4.83 -7.97 -5.91
CA GLY A 133 -3.56 -8.58 -5.53
C GLY A 133 -3.53 -10.09 -5.77
N TRP A 134 -2.32 -10.65 -5.77
CA TRP A 134 -2.04 -12.05 -6.13
C TRP A 134 -3.01 -13.06 -5.52
N SER A 135 -3.22 -13.06 -4.19
CA SER A 135 -4.03 -14.10 -3.57
C SER A 135 -5.51 -14.05 -3.92
N MET A 136 -6.05 -12.93 -4.41
CA MET A 136 -7.48 -12.85 -4.76
C MET A 136 -7.84 -13.79 -5.93
N ASN A 137 -6.90 -14.06 -6.83
CA ASN A 137 -7.09 -14.89 -8.02
C ASN A 137 -6.57 -16.34 -7.85
N ASP A 138 -6.04 -16.70 -6.67
CA ASP A 138 -5.60 -18.07 -6.40
C ASP A 138 -6.78 -19.05 -6.53
N ALA A 139 -6.54 -20.16 -7.22
CA ALA A 139 -7.60 -21.09 -7.63
C ALA A 139 -8.31 -21.79 -6.45
N ASP A 140 -7.71 -21.78 -5.27
CA ASP A 140 -8.27 -22.34 -4.04
C ASP A 140 -9.07 -21.31 -3.21
N GLN A 141 -9.10 -20.05 -3.62
CA GLN A 141 -9.84 -18.99 -2.94
C GLN A 141 -11.28 -18.86 -3.47
N PRO A 142 -12.24 -18.50 -2.62
CA PRO A 142 -13.62 -18.25 -3.06
C PRO A 142 -13.72 -17.06 -4.04
N THR A 143 -12.70 -16.21 -4.08
CA THR A 143 -12.61 -15.02 -4.95
C THR A 143 -11.98 -15.29 -6.31
N ALA A 144 -11.54 -16.52 -6.61
CA ALA A 144 -10.68 -16.83 -7.75
C ALA A 144 -11.17 -16.23 -9.09
N ALA A 145 -12.46 -16.40 -9.39
CA ALA A 145 -13.09 -15.93 -10.62
C ALA A 145 -13.83 -14.57 -10.47
N THR A 146 -13.75 -13.91 -9.31
CA THR A 146 -14.56 -12.73 -8.99
C THR A 146 -14.32 -11.58 -9.97
N PHE A 147 -13.07 -11.30 -10.33
CA PHE A 147 -12.77 -10.25 -11.32
C PHE A 147 -13.35 -10.56 -12.70
N SER A 148 -13.20 -11.80 -13.18
CA SER A 148 -13.75 -12.20 -14.49
C SER A 148 -15.27 -12.09 -14.51
N ASN A 149 -15.94 -12.59 -13.46
CA ASN A 149 -17.40 -12.51 -13.30
C ASN A 149 -17.91 -11.07 -13.17
N LEU A 150 -17.17 -10.23 -12.43
CA LEU A 150 -17.44 -8.81 -12.28
C LEU A 150 -17.36 -8.11 -13.64
N ALA A 151 -16.24 -8.26 -14.35
CA ALA A 151 -16.02 -7.61 -15.61
C ALA A 151 -17.05 -8.05 -16.68
N ALA A 152 -17.53 -9.28 -16.62
CA ALA A 152 -18.50 -9.82 -17.57
C ALA A 152 -19.97 -9.38 -17.33
N SER A 153 -20.30 -8.75 -16.20
CA SER A 153 -21.69 -8.52 -15.79
C SER A 153 -21.98 -7.07 -15.43
N SER A 154 -22.89 -6.43 -16.16
CA SER A 154 -23.31 -5.03 -15.89
C SER A 154 -23.91 -4.84 -14.49
N SER A 155 -24.63 -5.83 -13.96
CA SER A 155 -25.18 -5.74 -12.59
C SER A 155 -24.07 -5.85 -11.54
N ALA A 156 -23.11 -6.76 -11.72
CA ALA A 156 -21.95 -6.88 -10.84
C ALA A 156 -21.10 -5.60 -10.86
N GLN A 157 -20.84 -5.04 -12.04
CA GLN A 157 -20.14 -3.76 -12.19
C GLN A 157 -20.86 -2.65 -11.43
N SER A 158 -22.19 -2.59 -11.52
CA SER A 158 -22.99 -1.58 -10.82
C SER A 158 -22.90 -1.73 -9.29
N SER A 159 -22.96 -2.97 -8.76
CA SER A 159 -22.79 -3.24 -7.32
C SER A 159 -21.39 -2.84 -6.83
N PHE A 160 -20.35 -3.24 -7.57
CA PHE A 160 -18.97 -2.89 -7.24
C PHE A 160 -18.75 -1.38 -7.25
N ILE A 161 -19.11 -0.71 -8.35
CA ILE A 161 -18.91 0.73 -8.50
C ILE A 161 -19.64 1.52 -7.40
N THR A 162 -20.89 1.14 -7.10
CA THR A 162 -21.69 1.83 -6.07
C THR A 162 -21.08 1.65 -4.67
N SER A 163 -20.71 0.42 -4.32
CA SER A 163 -20.09 0.13 -3.02
C SER A 163 -18.69 0.75 -2.90
N LEU A 164 -17.89 0.74 -3.96
CA LEU A 164 -16.57 1.38 -4.01
C LEU A 164 -16.66 2.90 -3.79
N LEU A 165 -17.57 3.60 -4.48
CA LEU A 165 -17.75 5.05 -4.27
C LEU A 165 -18.14 5.37 -2.82
N SER A 166 -19.02 4.55 -2.23
CA SER A 166 -19.40 4.67 -0.82
C SER A 166 -18.20 4.44 0.10
N PHE A 167 -17.42 3.38 -0.16
CA PHE A 167 -16.22 3.03 0.60
C PHE A 167 -15.18 4.15 0.55
N MET A 168 -14.84 4.64 -0.65
CA MET A 168 -13.85 5.71 -0.83
C MET A 168 -14.29 7.00 -0.14
N THR A 169 -15.57 7.35 -0.24
CA THR A 169 -16.13 8.53 0.44
C THR A 169 -16.12 8.36 1.96
N THR A 170 -16.41 7.16 2.47
CA THR A 170 -16.44 6.85 3.90
C THR A 170 -15.06 6.94 4.54
N TYR A 171 -14.05 6.40 3.87
CA TYR A 171 -12.69 6.31 4.41
C TYR A 171 -11.76 7.45 3.93
N GLY A 172 -12.21 8.29 3.00
CA GLY A 172 -11.48 9.47 2.54
C GLY A 172 -10.38 9.18 1.52
N PHE A 173 -10.55 8.17 0.66
CA PHE A 173 -9.62 7.87 -0.43
C PHE A 173 -9.81 8.81 -1.63
N ASP A 174 -8.72 9.09 -2.35
CA ASP A 174 -8.66 10.00 -3.50
C ASP A 174 -8.65 9.28 -4.85
N GLY A 175 -8.39 7.97 -4.85
CA GLY A 175 -8.40 7.16 -6.05
C GLY A 175 -8.43 5.66 -5.76
N VAL A 176 -8.60 4.89 -6.82
CA VAL A 176 -8.62 3.43 -6.79
C VAL A 176 -7.63 2.86 -7.81
N ASP A 177 -6.97 1.79 -7.41
CA ASP A 177 -6.05 1.02 -8.23
C ASP A 177 -6.58 -0.41 -8.37
N ILE A 178 -6.73 -0.90 -9.61
CA ILE A 178 -7.27 -2.24 -9.86
C ILE A 178 -6.12 -3.21 -10.19
N ASP A 179 -5.94 -4.19 -9.31
CA ASP A 179 -4.82 -5.14 -9.33
C ASP A 179 -5.34 -6.55 -9.62
N TRP A 180 -5.86 -6.73 -10.85
CA TRP A 180 -6.33 -8.03 -11.34
C TRP A 180 -5.18 -8.86 -11.92
N GLU A 181 -4.87 -9.99 -11.27
CA GLU A 181 -3.73 -10.85 -11.63
C GLU A 181 -4.14 -12.27 -12.05
N TYR A 182 -4.42 -12.57 -13.32
CA TYR A 182 -4.46 -11.66 -14.48
C TYR A 182 -5.68 -12.00 -15.34
N PRO A 183 -6.26 -11.03 -16.07
CA PRO A 183 -7.31 -11.31 -17.05
C PRO A 183 -6.85 -12.36 -18.06
N VAL A 184 -7.79 -13.15 -18.59
CA VAL A 184 -7.58 -14.20 -19.61
C VAL A 184 -6.75 -15.41 -19.15
N ALA A 185 -5.78 -15.24 -18.25
CA ALA A 185 -4.87 -16.29 -17.79
C ALA A 185 -5.63 -17.42 -17.06
N PRO A 186 -5.78 -18.62 -17.67
CA PRO A 186 -6.61 -19.69 -17.10
C PRO A 186 -6.11 -20.21 -15.75
N GLU A 187 -4.79 -20.22 -15.54
CA GLU A 187 -4.15 -20.58 -14.28
C GLU A 187 -4.40 -19.58 -13.15
N ARG A 188 -4.94 -18.40 -13.50
CA ARG A 188 -5.39 -17.34 -12.60
C ARG A 188 -6.91 -17.14 -12.64
N SER A 189 -7.64 -18.16 -13.09
CA SER A 189 -9.10 -18.18 -13.22
C SER A 189 -9.67 -17.14 -14.21
N GLY A 190 -8.85 -16.69 -15.15
CA GLY A 190 -9.24 -15.81 -16.26
C GLY A 190 -9.94 -16.54 -17.40
N GLN A 191 -10.62 -15.77 -18.24
CA GLN A 191 -11.37 -16.23 -19.42
C GLN A 191 -11.03 -15.36 -20.64
N PRO A 192 -11.06 -15.90 -21.89
CA PRO A 192 -10.74 -15.12 -23.09
C PRO A 192 -11.58 -13.84 -23.27
N ALA A 193 -12.80 -13.80 -22.74
CA ALA A 193 -13.65 -12.62 -22.79
C ALA A 193 -13.14 -11.45 -21.93
N ASP A 194 -12.28 -11.72 -20.94
CA ASP A 194 -11.74 -10.72 -20.01
C ASP A 194 -11.02 -9.59 -20.74
N TYR A 195 -10.32 -9.89 -21.84
CA TYR A 195 -9.61 -8.88 -22.65
C TYR A 195 -10.50 -7.68 -23.02
N LYS A 196 -11.74 -7.95 -23.45
CA LYS A 196 -12.72 -6.91 -23.81
C LYS A 196 -13.53 -6.44 -22.60
N ASN A 197 -13.90 -7.37 -21.72
CA ASN A 197 -14.70 -7.07 -20.55
C ASN A 197 -13.99 -6.12 -19.60
N TYR A 198 -12.66 -6.24 -19.46
CA TYR A 198 -11.88 -5.37 -18.59
C TYR A 198 -11.90 -3.92 -19.05
N VAL A 199 -11.78 -3.69 -20.36
CA VAL A 199 -11.93 -2.34 -20.97
C VAL A 199 -13.32 -1.78 -20.69
N SER A 200 -14.37 -2.58 -20.86
CA SER A 200 -15.75 -2.14 -20.59
C SER A 200 -15.95 -1.81 -19.11
N PHE A 201 -15.45 -2.65 -18.22
CA PHE A 201 -15.55 -2.46 -16.78
C PHE A 201 -14.84 -1.16 -16.35
N LEU A 202 -13.58 -0.95 -16.76
CA LEU A 202 -12.85 0.26 -16.39
C LEU A 202 -13.45 1.53 -17.02
N THR A 203 -14.03 1.43 -18.22
CA THR A 203 -14.76 2.57 -18.84
C THR A 203 -15.92 3.01 -17.95
N ASN A 204 -16.73 2.05 -17.48
CA ASN A 204 -17.87 2.32 -16.61
C ASN A 204 -17.41 2.84 -15.24
N LEU A 205 -16.34 2.25 -14.68
CA LEU A 205 -15.73 2.70 -13.43
C LEU A 205 -15.21 4.14 -13.53
N LYS A 206 -14.41 4.48 -14.54
CA LYS A 206 -13.87 5.85 -14.73
C LYS A 206 -14.98 6.88 -14.87
N SER A 207 -16.04 6.55 -15.61
CA SER A 207 -17.22 7.41 -15.75
C SER A 207 -17.86 7.72 -14.40
N ALA A 208 -18.03 6.70 -13.55
CA ALA A 208 -18.62 6.86 -12.22
C ALA A 208 -17.70 7.61 -11.24
N LEU A 209 -16.39 7.37 -11.29
CA LEU A 209 -15.38 8.06 -10.46
C LEU A 209 -15.31 9.57 -10.70
N GLY A 210 -15.66 10.04 -11.91
CA GLY A 210 -15.76 11.47 -12.26
C GLY A 210 -17.18 12.05 -12.19
N SER A 211 -18.16 11.26 -11.74
CA SER A 211 -19.57 11.69 -11.66
C SER A 211 -19.92 12.27 -10.28
N ASN A 212 -21.07 12.95 -10.18
CA ASN A 212 -21.62 13.45 -8.91
C ASN A 212 -20.71 14.40 -8.11
N GLY A 213 -19.81 15.12 -8.79
CA GLY A 213 -18.88 16.05 -8.17
C GLY A 213 -17.63 15.39 -7.57
N HIS A 214 -17.48 14.07 -7.73
CA HIS A 214 -16.24 13.39 -7.44
C HIS A 214 -15.19 13.65 -8.54
N ASN A 215 -13.93 13.58 -8.16
CA ASN A 215 -12.79 13.62 -9.07
C ASN A 215 -11.77 12.56 -8.63
N TYR A 216 -12.24 11.32 -8.50
CA TYR A 216 -11.37 10.23 -8.05
C TYR A 216 -10.48 9.73 -9.18
N GLY A 217 -9.24 9.39 -8.84
CA GLY A 217 -8.29 8.79 -9.76
C GLY A 217 -8.55 7.30 -9.99
N LEU A 218 -8.07 6.79 -11.13
CA LEU A 218 -8.10 5.40 -11.53
C LEU A 218 -6.76 4.98 -12.13
N SER A 219 -6.11 4.01 -11.52
CA SER A 219 -4.94 3.31 -12.05
C SER A 219 -5.23 1.82 -12.13
N ILE A 220 -4.36 1.11 -12.83
CA ILE A 220 -4.33 -0.35 -12.79
C ILE A 220 -2.89 -0.81 -12.69
N THR A 221 -2.73 -1.98 -12.10
CA THR A 221 -1.44 -2.67 -12.05
C THR A 221 -1.29 -3.61 -13.25
N LEU A 222 -0.13 -3.56 -13.90
CA LEU A 222 0.21 -4.34 -15.09
C LEU A 222 1.42 -5.26 -14.80
N PRO A 223 1.42 -6.49 -15.35
CA PRO A 223 2.58 -7.37 -15.30
C PRO A 223 3.73 -6.80 -16.13
N SER A 224 4.96 -7.28 -15.91
CA SER A 224 6.13 -6.92 -16.72
C SER A 224 6.39 -7.88 -17.89
N SER A 225 5.94 -9.13 -17.80
CA SER A 225 6.18 -10.15 -18.82
C SER A 225 5.20 -10.06 -19.98
N TYR A 226 5.67 -10.32 -21.20
CA TYR A 226 4.79 -10.45 -22.38
C TYR A 226 3.71 -11.53 -22.17
N TRP A 227 4.07 -12.62 -21.49
CA TRP A 227 3.18 -13.74 -21.20
C TRP A 227 1.84 -13.30 -20.59
N TYR A 228 1.87 -12.38 -19.62
CA TYR A 228 0.67 -11.83 -19.02
C TYR A 228 0.22 -10.52 -19.67
N MET A 229 1.13 -9.65 -20.10
CA MET A 229 0.79 -8.34 -20.69
C MET A 229 -0.07 -8.48 -21.95
N GLN A 230 0.13 -9.54 -22.76
CA GLN A 230 -0.69 -9.79 -23.96
C GLN A 230 -2.19 -9.97 -23.67
N ASN A 231 -2.57 -10.20 -22.41
CA ASN A 231 -3.96 -10.34 -21.99
C ASN A 231 -4.65 -9.00 -21.69
N PHE A 232 -3.92 -7.89 -21.76
CA PHE A 232 -4.42 -6.54 -21.50
C PHE A 232 -4.52 -5.76 -22.81
N ASP A 233 -5.68 -5.15 -23.08
CA ASP A 233 -5.84 -4.19 -24.18
C ASP A 233 -5.24 -2.83 -23.80
N ILE A 234 -3.92 -2.78 -23.63
CA ILE A 234 -3.22 -1.61 -23.10
C ILE A 234 -3.47 -0.34 -23.91
N VAL A 235 -3.76 -0.46 -25.21
CA VAL A 235 -4.08 0.69 -26.09
C VAL A 235 -5.42 1.33 -25.70
N ASN A 236 -6.44 0.51 -25.42
CA ASN A 236 -7.74 1.05 -25.01
C ASN A 236 -7.77 1.39 -23.51
N LEU A 237 -7.10 0.60 -22.66
CA LEU A 237 -6.96 0.87 -21.24
C LEU A 237 -6.24 2.20 -20.99
N ALA A 238 -5.20 2.52 -21.78
CA ALA A 238 -4.45 3.78 -21.67
C ALA A 238 -5.30 5.02 -21.96
N LYS A 239 -6.47 4.89 -22.59
CA LYS A 239 -7.40 6.02 -22.81
C LYS A 239 -8.30 6.28 -21.60
N ILE A 240 -8.38 5.31 -20.68
CA ILE A 240 -9.33 5.29 -19.57
C ILE A 240 -8.62 5.63 -18.26
N VAL A 241 -7.54 4.92 -17.95
CA VAL A 241 -6.80 5.06 -16.69
C VAL A 241 -5.95 6.32 -16.68
N ASP A 242 -5.69 6.88 -15.51
CA ASP A 242 -4.79 8.02 -15.36
C ASP A 242 -3.34 7.61 -15.65
N TRP A 243 -2.91 6.45 -15.13
CA TRP A 243 -1.63 5.80 -15.44
C TRP A 243 -1.69 4.27 -15.21
N PHE A 244 -0.61 3.60 -15.63
CA PHE A 244 -0.33 2.20 -15.35
C PHE A 244 0.75 2.08 -14.27
N ASN A 245 0.51 1.20 -13.32
CA ASN A 245 1.49 0.75 -12.36
C ASN A 245 2.13 -0.55 -12.87
N VAL A 246 3.35 -0.51 -13.43
CA VAL A 246 3.99 -1.71 -14.01
C VAL A 246 4.87 -2.42 -12.97
N MET A 247 4.55 -3.68 -12.69
CA MET A 247 5.28 -4.56 -11.75
C MET A 247 6.59 -5.06 -12.37
N THR A 248 7.58 -4.17 -12.47
CA THR A 248 8.93 -4.47 -12.97
C THR A 248 9.84 -5.08 -11.89
N TYR A 249 9.25 -5.95 -11.09
CA TYR A 249 9.84 -6.82 -10.08
C TYR A 249 9.27 -8.22 -10.27
N ASP A 250 9.79 -9.21 -9.55
CA ASP A 250 9.42 -10.63 -9.71
C ASP A 250 9.65 -11.18 -11.12
N LEU A 251 10.67 -10.66 -11.81
CA LEU A 251 11.10 -11.20 -13.10
C LEU A 251 11.63 -12.64 -12.96
N HIS A 252 12.22 -12.93 -11.81
CA HIS A 252 12.85 -14.22 -11.49
C HIS A 252 12.57 -14.63 -10.05
N GLY A 253 12.47 -15.93 -9.82
CA GLY A 253 12.15 -16.50 -8.52
C GLY A 253 12.26 -18.01 -8.51
N THR A 254 11.85 -18.63 -7.40
CA THR A 254 11.97 -20.08 -7.20
C THR A 254 11.13 -20.90 -8.19
N TRP A 255 10.08 -20.31 -8.75
CA TRP A 255 9.22 -20.89 -9.78
C TRP A 255 9.98 -21.19 -11.09
N ASP A 256 11.10 -20.52 -11.35
CA ASP A 256 11.93 -20.77 -12.55
C ASP A 256 12.48 -22.19 -12.60
N SER A 257 12.58 -22.88 -11.45
CA SER A 257 13.06 -24.26 -11.35
C SER A 257 12.31 -25.26 -12.24
N THR A 258 11.03 -25.00 -12.50
CA THR A 258 10.17 -25.83 -13.36
C THR A 258 9.99 -25.27 -14.77
N ASN A 259 10.50 -24.05 -15.02
CA ASN A 259 10.41 -23.42 -16.33
C ASN A 259 11.41 -24.08 -17.29
N LYS A 260 10.92 -24.57 -18.43
CA LYS A 260 11.73 -25.28 -19.43
C LYS A 260 12.83 -24.42 -20.08
N PHE A 261 12.62 -23.10 -20.15
CA PHE A 261 13.48 -22.17 -20.88
C PHE A 261 14.44 -21.40 -19.98
N ILE A 262 14.04 -21.18 -18.71
CA ILE A 262 14.88 -20.53 -17.71
C ILE A 262 15.62 -21.62 -16.92
N GLY A 263 14.90 -22.47 -16.20
CA GLY A 263 15.46 -23.52 -15.37
C GLY A 263 15.90 -23.03 -13.98
N PRO A 264 16.46 -23.91 -13.14
CA PRO A 264 16.80 -23.61 -11.74
C PRO A 264 18.10 -22.80 -11.62
N TYR A 265 18.15 -21.63 -12.25
CA TYR A 265 19.30 -20.72 -12.19
C TYR A 265 18.92 -19.41 -11.54
N ILE A 266 19.82 -18.89 -10.69
CA ILE A 266 19.63 -17.60 -10.04
C ILE A 266 19.68 -16.49 -11.07
N ASN A 267 18.70 -15.60 -11.03
CA ASN A 267 18.66 -14.36 -11.80
C ASN A 267 18.00 -13.29 -10.93
N ALA A 268 18.28 -12.02 -11.22
CA ALA A 268 17.81 -10.93 -10.39
C ALA A 268 16.35 -10.57 -10.70
N HIS A 269 15.50 -10.46 -9.68
CA HIS A 269 14.07 -10.22 -9.88
C HIS A 269 13.72 -8.79 -10.34
N THR A 270 14.68 -7.85 -10.37
CA THR A 270 14.52 -6.46 -10.81
C THR A 270 15.57 -6.05 -11.84
N ASN A 271 15.98 -6.99 -12.72
CA ASN A 271 17.01 -6.78 -13.74
C ASN A 271 16.61 -5.71 -14.77
N LEU A 272 17.30 -4.55 -14.77
CA LEU A 272 17.02 -3.41 -15.63
C LEU A 272 17.10 -3.72 -17.13
N THR A 273 17.94 -4.66 -17.55
CA THR A 273 18.03 -5.06 -18.97
C THR A 273 16.75 -5.76 -19.45
N GLU A 274 16.06 -6.48 -18.56
CA GLU A 274 14.77 -7.11 -18.82
C GLU A 274 13.61 -6.14 -18.61
N ILE A 275 13.73 -5.20 -17.68
CA ILE A 275 12.81 -4.07 -17.55
C ILE A 275 12.75 -3.27 -18.86
N ASP A 276 13.88 -3.06 -19.55
CA ASP A 276 13.89 -2.40 -20.87
C ASP A 276 13.10 -3.20 -21.92
N LEU A 277 13.15 -4.54 -21.87
CA LEU A 277 12.31 -5.40 -22.72
C LEU A 277 10.81 -5.27 -22.39
N THR A 278 10.46 -5.09 -21.11
CA THR A 278 9.08 -4.75 -20.72
C THR A 278 8.66 -3.41 -21.32
N MET A 279 9.53 -2.40 -21.30
CA MET A 279 9.23 -1.07 -21.86
C MET A 279 8.98 -1.13 -23.37
N ASP A 280 9.69 -2.00 -24.09
CA ASP A 280 9.47 -2.23 -25.54
C ASP A 280 8.03 -2.67 -25.88
N LEU A 281 7.35 -3.37 -24.97
CA LEU A 281 5.94 -3.75 -25.17
C LEU A 281 5.04 -2.51 -25.26
N PHE A 282 5.33 -1.47 -24.47
CA PHE A 282 4.60 -0.21 -24.50
C PHE A 282 4.91 0.60 -25.75
N TRP A 283 6.18 0.68 -26.15
CA TRP A 283 6.60 1.42 -27.34
C TRP A 283 5.98 0.85 -28.60
N ARG A 284 5.95 -0.48 -28.73
CA ARG A 284 5.31 -1.18 -29.87
C ARG A 284 3.81 -0.94 -29.96
N ASN A 285 3.18 -0.43 -28.90
CA ASN A 285 1.75 -0.11 -28.83
C ASN A 285 1.50 1.41 -28.74
N ASP A 286 2.51 2.24 -29.00
CA ASP A 286 2.44 3.70 -28.97
C ASP A 286 1.86 4.25 -27.64
N ILE A 287 2.12 3.57 -26.53
CA ILE A 287 1.65 4.01 -25.22
C ILE A 287 2.47 5.22 -24.77
N PRO A 288 1.84 6.35 -24.39
CA PRO A 288 2.57 7.52 -23.93
C PRO A 288 3.43 7.22 -22.70
N PRO A 289 4.74 7.54 -22.72
CA PRO A 289 5.65 7.23 -21.61
C PRO A 289 5.21 7.81 -20.26
N ALA A 290 4.60 9.01 -20.29
CA ALA A 290 4.09 9.68 -19.10
C ALA A 290 2.95 8.92 -18.38
N LYS A 291 2.31 7.94 -19.04
CA LYS A 291 1.32 7.04 -18.43
C LYS A 291 1.94 5.85 -17.72
N ILE A 292 3.24 5.65 -17.82
CA ILE A 292 3.92 4.49 -17.25
C ILE A 292 4.58 4.92 -15.94
N THR A 293 4.26 4.21 -14.88
CA THR A 293 4.96 4.25 -13.60
C THR A 293 5.78 2.96 -13.50
N MET A 294 7.09 3.06 -13.24
CA MET A 294 7.99 1.90 -13.18
C MET A 294 8.13 1.37 -11.74
N GLY A 295 8.10 0.05 -11.58
CA GLY A 295 8.17 -0.62 -10.29
C GLY A 295 9.54 -0.94 -9.76
N LEU A 296 9.68 -0.70 -8.45
CA LEU A 296 10.85 -0.96 -7.64
C LEU A 296 10.44 -1.89 -6.49
N GLY A 297 11.33 -2.83 -6.12
CA GLY A 297 11.10 -3.76 -5.02
C GLY A 297 11.84 -3.31 -3.76
N PHE A 298 11.11 -3.14 -2.64
CA PHE A 298 11.69 -3.02 -1.30
C PHE A 298 11.80 -4.40 -0.64
N TYR A 299 12.19 -5.39 -1.43
CA TYR A 299 12.38 -6.77 -1.04
C TYR A 299 13.28 -7.42 -2.08
N GLY A 300 13.77 -8.62 -1.78
CA GLY A 300 14.55 -9.42 -2.71
C GLY A 300 13.99 -10.83 -2.87
N ARG A 301 14.27 -11.44 -4.02
CA ARG A 301 14.09 -12.88 -4.23
C ARG A 301 15.40 -13.61 -3.91
N SER A 302 15.30 -14.63 -3.08
CA SER A 302 16.43 -15.33 -2.49
C SER A 302 16.49 -16.80 -2.90
N PHE A 303 17.70 -17.37 -2.90
CA PHE A 303 17.96 -18.72 -3.36
C PHE A 303 19.02 -19.41 -2.48
N THR A 304 18.92 -20.73 -2.40
CA THR A 304 20.00 -21.58 -1.86
C THR A 304 20.81 -22.13 -3.02
N LEU A 305 22.05 -21.67 -3.18
CA LEU A 305 22.96 -22.06 -4.24
C LEU A 305 23.34 -23.54 -4.13
N THR A 306 23.35 -24.24 -5.26
CA THR A 306 23.82 -25.63 -5.34
C THR A 306 25.34 -25.70 -5.26
N ASP A 307 26.02 -24.75 -5.90
CA ASP A 307 27.48 -24.58 -5.84
C ASP A 307 27.81 -23.24 -5.15
N PRO A 308 28.28 -23.26 -3.89
CA PRO A 308 28.69 -22.07 -3.14
C PRO A 308 29.74 -21.19 -3.84
N SER A 309 30.51 -21.75 -4.77
CA SER A 309 31.53 -20.99 -5.50
C SER A 309 30.98 -20.21 -6.70
N CYS A 310 29.73 -20.49 -7.11
CA CYS A 310 29.05 -19.85 -8.22
C CYS A 310 27.97 -18.90 -7.69
N THR A 311 28.25 -17.60 -7.68
CA THR A 311 27.39 -16.57 -7.04
C THR A 311 26.82 -15.54 -8.02
N VAL A 312 27.03 -15.73 -9.33
CA VAL A 312 26.58 -14.80 -10.38
C VAL A 312 25.29 -15.29 -11.05
N ALA A 313 24.60 -14.41 -11.78
CA ALA A 313 23.43 -14.79 -12.56
C ALA A 313 23.73 -15.99 -13.48
N GLY A 314 22.80 -16.93 -13.58
CA GLY A 314 22.98 -18.20 -14.29
C GLY A 314 23.58 -19.34 -13.44
N CYS A 315 23.97 -19.10 -12.19
CA CYS A 315 24.40 -20.17 -11.29
C CYS A 315 23.22 -21.03 -10.80
N PRO A 316 23.39 -22.35 -10.58
CA PRO A 316 22.28 -23.22 -10.20
C PRO A 316 21.86 -23.04 -8.73
N PHE A 317 20.55 -23.05 -8.48
CA PHE A 317 19.98 -23.14 -7.12
C PHE A 317 19.30 -24.49 -6.86
N SER A 318 19.16 -24.83 -5.59
CA SER A 318 18.52 -26.07 -5.11
C SER A 318 17.16 -25.84 -4.46
N SER A 319 16.96 -24.65 -3.90
CA SER A 319 15.68 -24.22 -3.30
C SER A 319 15.62 -22.68 -3.22
N GLY A 320 14.51 -22.16 -2.72
CA GLY A 320 14.47 -20.80 -2.20
C GLY A 320 15.48 -20.58 -1.08
N GLY A 321 15.87 -19.33 -0.89
CA GLY A 321 16.65 -18.93 0.27
C GLY A 321 15.87 -19.18 1.56
N THR A 322 16.62 -19.26 2.66
CA THR A 322 16.05 -19.43 3.99
C THR A 322 15.07 -18.30 4.29
N ALA A 323 13.91 -18.65 4.84
CA ALA A 323 12.88 -17.67 5.19
C ALA A 323 13.42 -16.67 6.23
N GLY A 324 13.15 -15.39 6.01
CA GLY A 324 13.43 -14.35 6.98
C GLY A 324 12.54 -14.46 8.23
N PRO A 325 12.97 -13.91 9.38
CA PRO A 325 12.23 -14.03 10.64
C PRO A 325 10.87 -13.33 10.63
N CYS A 326 10.69 -12.27 9.83
CA CYS A 326 9.47 -11.47 9.79
C CYS A 326 8.64 -11.77 8.53
N SER A 327 9.28 -11.90 7.37
CA SER A 327 8.60 -12.28 6.12
C SER A 327 8.09 -13.72 6.15
N ALA A 328 8.78 -14.60 6.90
CA ALA A 328 8.44 -16.01 7.07
C ALA A 328 8.19 -16.78 5.75
N SER A 329 8.82 -16.32 4.65
CA SER A 329 8.59 -16.82 3.30
C SER A 329 9.91 -17.28 2.67
N SER A 330 10.04 -18.56 2.35
CA SER A 330 11.24 -19.06 1.69
C SER A 330 11.35 -18.46 0.28
N GLY A 331 12.55 -18.04 -0.08
CA GLY A 331 12.84 -17.41 -1.37
C GLY A 331 12.47 -15.94 -1.47
N THR A 332 12.09 -15.29 -0.36
CA THR A 332 11.81 -13.86 -0.29
C THR A 332 12.40 -13.29 0.99
N LEU A 333 12.98 -12.10 0.93
CA LEU A 333 13.40 -11.34 2.10
C LEU A 333 12.92 -9.89 1.94
N MET A 334 12.36 -9.31 2.99
CA MET A 334 12.06 -7.86 3.01
C MET A 334 13.37 -7.06 3.07
N ASP A 335 13.36 -5.79 2.62
CA ASP A 335 14.58 -4.98 2.65
C ASP A 335 15.19 -4.90 4.06
N VAL A 336 14.37 -4.69 5.10
CA VAL A 336 14.81 -4.75 6.51
C VAL A 336 15.58 -6.03 6.87
N GLU A 337 15.18 -7.19 6.32
CA GLU A 337 15.84 -8.48 6.57
C GLU A 337 17.15 -8.58 5.78
N ILE A 338 17.19 -8.04 4.56
CA ILE A 338 18.40 -7.97 3.73
C ILE A 338 19.43 -7.04 4.38
N GLN A 339 19.02 -5.88 4.89
CA GLN A 339 19.90 -4.97 5.64
C GLN A 339 20.48 -5.67 6.88
N ALA A 340 19.68 -6.49 7.59
CA ALA A 340 20.17 -7.30 8.70
C ALA A 340 21.22 -8.34 8.27
N VAL A 341 21.02 -9.02 7.14
CA VAL A 341 22.01 -9.95 6.56
C VAL A 341 23.31 -9.23 6.22
N ILE A 342 23.24 -8.04 5.62
CA ILE A 342 24.40 -7.22 5.29
C ILE A 342 25.14 -6.79 6.57
N ALA A 343 24.41 -6.32 7.58
CA ALA A 343 24.97 -5.93 8.87
C ALA A 343 25.66 -7.11 9.60
N ALA A 344 25.19 -8.34 9.36
CA ALA A 344 25.79 -9.57 9.88
C ALA A 344 27.03 -10.05 9.09
N GLY A 345 27.43 -9.34 8.03
CA GLY A 345 28.63 -9.63 7.24
C GLY A 345 28.37 -10.28 5.88
N GLY A 346 27.13 -10.22 5.36
CA GLY A 346 26.81 -10.63 4.00
C GLY A 346 27.66 -9.87 2.97
N VAL A 347 28.14 -10.57 1.94
CA VAL A 347 29.01 -9.99 0.90
C VAL A 347 28.15 -9.39 -0.20
N VAL A 348 28.23 -8.06 -0.35
CA VAL A 348 27.45 -7.30 -1.34
C VAL A 348 28.25 -7.10 -2.63
N THR A 349 27.63 -7.38 -3.77
CA THR A 349 28.15 -7.09 -5.11
C THR A 349 27.12 -6.31 -5.93
N LEU A 350 27.57 -5.36 -6.75
CA LEU A 350 26.73 -4.66 -7.72
C LEU A 350 26.90 -5.29 -9.10
N ASP A 351 25.78 -5.69 -9.71
CA ASP A 351 25.71 -5.87 -11.16
C ASP A 351 25.21 -4.55 -11.78
N SER A 352 26.14 -3.77 -12.35
CA SER A 352 25.82 -2.46 -12.92
C SER A 352 25.01 -2.53 -14.20
N ALA A 353 25.09 -3.64 -14.95
CA ALA A 353 24.34 -3.80 -16.19
C ALA A 353 22.87 -4.10 -15.88
N ALA A 354 22.63 -5.00 -14.93
CA ALA A 354 21.29 -5.31 -14.43
C ALA A 354 20.76 -4.24 -13.45
N ALA A 355 21.61 -3.32 -12.98
CA ALA A 355 21.30 -2.35 -11.94
C ALA A 355 20.65 -2.99 -10.71
N VAL A 356 21.33 -4.00 -10.14
CA VAL A 356 20.87 -4.75 -8.96
C VAL A 356 22.03 -5.05 -8.01
N LYS A 357 21.75 -5.10 -6.72
CA LYS A 357 22.68 -5.60 -5.71
C LYS A 357 22.41 -7.07 -5.45
N GLN A 358 23.47 -7.79 -5.10
CA GLN A 358 23.42 -9.20 -4.74
C GLN A 358 24.13 -9.37 -3.41
N VAL A 359 23.52 -10.10 -2.48
CA VAL A 359 24.15 -10.46 -1.20
C VAL A 359 24.35 -11.95 -1.13
N VAL A 360 25.55 -12.38 -0.74
CA VAL A 360 25.85 -13.78 -0.44
C VAL A 360 26.22 -13.92 1.03
N TRP A 361 25.60 -14.87 1.72
CA TRP A 361 25.86 -15.17 3.13
C TRP A 361 25.73 -16.66 3.43
N ASP A 362 26.07 -17.06 4.65
CA ASP A 362 25.94 -18.44 5.16
C ASP A 362 26.42 -19.52 4.19
N THR A 363 27.55 -19.26 3.53
CA THR A 363 28.19 -20.10 2.50
C THR A 363 27.43 -20.21 1.17
N ASN A 364 26.10 -20.39 1.18
CA ASN A 364 25.34 -20.70 -0.04
C ASN A 364 24.00 -19.98 -0.16
N GLN A 365 23.72 -19.00 0.69
CA GLN A 365 22.52 -18.19 0.57
C GLN A 365 22.80 -16.99 -0.33
N TRP A 366 21.85 -16.66 -1.20
CA TRP A 366 21.96 -15.58 -2.16
C TRP A 366 20.64 -14.81 -2.24
N VAL A 367 20.69 -13.49 -2.40
CA VAL A 367 19.52 -12.63 -2.65
C VAL A 367 19.89 -11.50 -3.60
N SER A 368 19.04 -11.21 -4.59
CA SER A 368 19.10 -9.95 -5.33
C SER A 368 18.12 -8.95 -4.76
N TYR A 369 18.53 -7.70 -4.63
CA TYR A 369 17.71 -6.61 -4.10
C TYR A 369 18.17 -5.25 -4.68
N ASP A 370 17.49 -4.19 -4.26
CA ASP A 370 17.79 -2.82 -4.65
C ASP A 370 18.18 -1.95 -3.46
N ASP A 371 19.13 -1.03 -3.67
CA ASP A 371 19.58 -0.02 -2.70
C ASP A 371 19.66 1.36 -3.36
N ALA A 372 20.23 2.34 -2.65
CA ALA A 372 20.39 3.69 -3.16
C ALA A 372 21.17 3.77 -4.49
N ASP A 373 22.17 2.91 -4.71
CA ASP A 373 22.96 2.92 -5.95
C ASP A 373 22.10 2.43 -7.12
N THR A 374 21.32 1.37 -6.92
CA THR A 374 20.51 0.78 -7.99
C THR A 374 19.24 1.58 -8.26
N PHE A 375 18.64 2.19 -7.24
CA PHE A 375 17.56 3.15 -7.43
C PHE A 375 18.02 4.33 -8.29
N ALA A 376 19.20 4.89 -8.03
CA ALA A 376 19.74 5.97 -8.86
C ALA A 376 19.88 5.54 -10.34
N LEU A 377 20.46 4.37 -10.61
CA LEU A 377 20.59 3.83 -11.97
C LEU A 377 19.22 3.62 -12.65
N LYS A 378 18.26 3.08 -11.93
CA LYS A 378 16.90 2.81 -12.43
C LYS A 378 16.12 4.09 -12.67
N ILE A 379 16.26 5.08 -11.80
CA ILE A 379 15.60 6.39 -11.95
C ILE A 379 16.21 7.18 -13.09
N ASP A 380 17.54 7.14 -13.27
CA ASP A 380 18.21 7.71 -14.43
C ASP A 380 17.72 7.08 -15.73
N TYR A 381 17.58 5.74 -15.76
CA TYR A 381 16.97 5.04 -16.88
C TYR A 381 15.54 5.50 -17.15
N ALA A 382 14.68 5.51 -16.12
CA ALA A 382 13.27 5.89 -16.23
C ALA A 382 13.09 7.34 -16.70
N ASN A 383 13.92 8.25 -16.19
CA ASN A 383 14.02 9.62 -16.68
C ASN A 383 14.46 9.68 -18.14
N GLY A 384 15.47 8.88 -18.51
CA GLY A 384 15.93 8.76 -19.90
C GLY A 384 14.84 8.27 -20.86
N LYS A 385 13.86 7.50 -20.38
CA LYS A 385 12.70 6.99 -21.12
C LYS A 385 11.41 7.79 -20.92
N CYS A 386 11.47 8.94 -20.26
CA CYS A 386 10.33 9.84 -20.06
C CYS A 386 9.16 9.22 -19.28
N LEU A 387 9.46 8.24 -18.43
CA LEU A 387 8.42 7.61 -17.62
C LEU A 387 7.84 8.64 -16.66
N GLY A 388 6.53 8.56 -16.44
CA GLY A 388 5.77 9.55 -15.66
C GLY A 388 5.93 9.39 -14.15
N GLY A 389 6.56 8.32 -13.69
CA GLY A 389 6.76 8.08 -12.27
C GLY A 389 7.44 6.76 -11.94
N THR A 390 7.57 6.53 -10.64
CA THR A 390 7.98 5.25 -10.03
C THR A 390 6.97 4.81 -8.98
N MET A 391 6.82 3.51 -8.76
CA MET A 391 6.17 2.97 -7.57
C MET A 391 7.08 1.98 -6.85
N VAL A 392 6.80 1.76 -5.56
CA VAL A 392 7.49 0.76 -4.75
C VAL A 392 6.52 -0.28 -4.23
N TRP A 393 6.93 -1.55 -4.32
CA TRP A 393 6.34 -2.67 -3.60
C TRP A 393 7.35 -3.22 -2.59
N ALA A 394 7.14 -3.12 -1.28
CA ALA A 394 6.17 -2.26 -0.61
C ALA A 394 6.89 -1.42 0.44
N VAL A 395 6.34 -0.24 0.73
CA VAL A 395 6.91 0.71 1.70
C VAL A 395 7.07 0.02 3.05
N SER A 396 6.11 -0.81 3.44
CA SER A 396 6.11 -1.60 4.68
C SER A 396 7.25 -2.62 4.81
N ASN A 397 8.12 -2.80 3.80
CA ASN A 397 9.26 -3.70 3.86
C ASN A 397 10.61 -3.00 4.10
N ASP A 398 10.60 -1.67 4.11
CA ASP A 398 11.78 -0.82 4.40
C ASP A 398 12.22 -0.99 5.86
N ASP A 399 13.44 -0.56 6.17
CA ASP A 399 13.97 -0.61 7.53
C ASP A 399 13.33 0.45 8.46
N GLY A 400 13.55 0.31 9.76
CA GLY A 400 13.02 1.27 10.76
C GLY A 400 13.57 2.71 10.63
N ASN A 401 14.56 2.94 9.77
CA ASN A 401 15.05 4.27 9.44
C ASN A 401 14.49 4.81 8.11
N TRP A 402 13.69 4.03 7.39
CA TRP A 402 13.18 4.35 6.06
C TRP A 402 14.30 4.60 5.06
N THR A 403 15.36 3.79 5.10
CA THR A 403 16.57 3.99 4.30
C THR A 403 16.27 3.90 2.80
N ALA A 404 15.49 2.91 2.36
CA ALA A 404 15.13 2.75 0.95
C ALA A 404 14.21 3.89 0.47
N SER A 405 13.23 4.28 1.28
CA SER A 405 12.34 5.41 1.01
C SER A 405 13.12 6.73 0.88
N GLN A 406 14.06 7.00 1.77
CA GLN A 406 14.90 8.20 1.72
C GLN A 406 15.79 8.23 0.48
N ALA A 407 16.35 7.08 0.08
CA ALA A 407 17.13 6.95 -1.13
C ALA A 407 16.30 7.23 -2.39
N LEU A 408 15.06 6.71 -2.43
CA LEU A 408 14.11 6.98 -3.51
C LEU A 408 13.75 8.47 -3.59
N GLY A 409 13.34 9.08 -2.47
CA GLY A 409 12.97 10.51 -2.44
C GLY A 409 14.12 11.43 -2.85
N SER A 410 15.35 11.08 -2.47
CA SER A 410 16.56 11.81 -2.91
C SER A 410 16.79 11.72 -4.41
N SER A 411 16.45 10.58 -5.02
CA SER A 411 16.67 10.30 -6.43
C SER A 411 15.57 10.86 -7.35
N THR A 412 14.33 10.97 -6.87
CA THR A 412 13.21 11.53 -7.66
C THR A 412 13.11 13.06 -7.59
N SER A 413 14.08 13.75 -6.99
CA SER A 413 14.07 15.22 -6.80
C SER A 413 12.83 15.78 -6.09
N LEU A 414 12.01 14.91 -5.48
CA LEU A 414 11.04 15.30 -4.47
C LEU A 414 11.85 15.64 -3.22
N GLY A 415 12.25 16.90 -3.13
CA GLY A 415 13.04 17.38 -2.01
C GLY A 415 12.29 17.10 -0.70
N LEU A 416 12.96 16.43 0.24
CA LEU A 416 12.55 16.37 1.65
C LEU A 416 12.01 17.74 2.04
N SER A 417 10.69 17.86 2.21
CA SER A 417 10.10 18.95 2.97
C SER A 417 10.65 18.79 4.38
N LYS A 418 11.80 19.45 4.62
CA LYS A 418 12.50 19.63 5.90
C LYS A 418 12.21 18.53 6.92
N LYS A 419 13.15 17.59 7.08
CA LYS A 419 13.41 16.83 8.32
C LYS A 419 12.43 17.18 9.47
N LEU A 420 11.25 16.55 9.51
CA LEU A 420 10.51 16.48 10.76
C LEU A 420 11.09 15.27 11.48
N SER A 421 12.19 15.48 12.22
CA SER A 421 12.69 14.45 13.10
C SER A 421 11.66 14.22 14.20
N ILE A 422 10.83 13.18 14.08
CA ILE A 422 9.86 12.85 15.12
C ILE A 422 10.53 12.08 16.29
N PHE A 423 11.73 11.53 16.11
CA PHE A 423 12.37 10.70 17.17
C PHE A 423 13.79 11.13 17.58
N GLY A 424 14.09 12.44 17.67
CA GLY A 424 15.43 12.86 18.12
C GLY A 424 15.63 14.28 18.66
N GLY A 425 14.58 15.06 18.90
CA GLY A 425 14.69 16.41 19.47
C GLY A 425 13.57 16.69 20.47
N PRO A 426 13.75 17.61 21.44
CA PRO A 426 12.72 17.90 22.44
C PRO A 426 11.45 18.32 21.70
N SER A 427 10.33 17.72 22.11
CA SER A 427 9.01 17.85 21.51
C SER A 427 8.75 19.27 21.00
N PRO A 428 8.34 19.46 19.73
CA PRO A 428 7.80 20.74 19.33
C PRO A 428 6.57 20.97 20.20
N LYS A 429 6.62 21.99 21.07
CA LYS A 429 5.40 22.53 21.65
C LYS A 429 4.59 23.07 20.47
N VAL A 430 3.53 22.35 20.10
CA VAL A 430 2.53 22.85 19.17
C VAL A 430 1.97 24.14 19.79
N THR A 431 2.33 25.28 19.20
CA THR A 431 1.81 26.60 19.60
C THR A 431 0.51 26.96 18.90
N ASP A 432 -0.06 26.06 18.09
CA ASP A 432 -1.41 26.25 17.57
C ASP A 432 -2.40 26.06 18.71
N THR A 433 -3.11 27.14 19.04
CA THR A 433 -4.25 27.12 19.96
C THR A 433 -5.34 26.27 19.32
N ILE A 434 -5.39 25.00 19.74
CA ILE A 434 -6.50 24.08 19.47
C ILE A 434 -7.79 24.77 19.90
N SER A 435 -8.74 24.92 18.96
CA SER A 435 -10.01 25.63 19.17
C SER A 435 -11.20 24.70 19.46
N SER A 436 -11.03 23.38 19.30
CA SER A 436 -12.05 22.35 19.52
C SER A 436 -11.60 21.32 20.56
N CYS A 437 -12.57 20.60 21.12
CA CYS A 437 -12.31 19.50 22.05
C CYS A 437 -11.90 18.22 21.33
N LEU A 438 -11.00 17.45 21.94
CA LEU A 438 -10.44 16.22 21.37
C LEU A 438 -10.12 15.17 22.45
N TRP A 439 -10.05 13.92 22.04
CA TRP A 439 -9.67 12.81 22.93
C TRP A 439 -8.15 12.70 23.06
N GLY A 440 -7.66 12.72 24.29
CA GLY A 440 -6.24 12.58 24.61
C GLY A 440 -5.71 11.15 24.53
N ASN A 441 -4.43 10.98 24.86
CA ASN A 441 -3.80 9.66 24.95
C ASN A 441 -4.19 8.93 26.25
N CYS A 442 -4.09 7.60 26.25
CA CYS A 442 -4.35 6.80 27.45
C CYS A 442 -3.40 7.19 28.58
N GLY A 443 -3.95 7.48 29.76
CA GLY A 443 -3.18 7.76 30.99
C GLY A 443 -2.46 9.12 31.02
N GLU A 444 -2.56 9.92 29.97
CA GLU A 444 -1.85 11.20 29.84
C GLU A 444 -2.77 12.40 30.13
N PRO A 445 -2.31 13.46 30.82
CA PRO A 445 -3.12 14.65 31.09
C PRO A 445 -3.28 15.51 29.83
N CYS A 446 -4.34 16.31 29.70
CA CYS A 446 -4.55 17.18 28.53
C CYS A 446 -3.40 18.17 28.24
N SER A 447 -2.60 18.51 29.25
CA SER A 447 -1.40 19.33 29.10
C SER A 447 -0.28 18.65 28.29
N SER A 448 -0.30 17.32 28.15
CA SER A 448 0.64 16.58 27.29
C SER A 448 0.36 16.82 25.80
N ILE A 449 -0.88 17.19 25.46
CA ILE A 449 -1.30 17.55 24.10
C ILE A 449 -0.99 19.02 23.84
N ASN A 450 -1.47 19.91 24.72
CA ASN A 450 -1.19 21.34 24.67
C ASN A 450 -1.44 21.98 26.04
N SER A 451 -0.54 22.87 26.49
CA SER A 451 -0.66 23.57 27.78
C SER A 451 -1.90 24.47 27.90
N GLY A 452 -2.58 24.79 26.79
CA GLY A 452 -3.84 25.54 26.75
C GLY A 452 -5.11 24.69 26.88
N LEU A 453 -4.99 23.37 27.03
CA LEU A 453 -6.13 22.47 27.19
C LEU A 453 -6.41 22.13 28.67
N SER A 454 -7.65 21.70 28.94
CA SER A 454 -8.11 21.19 30.22
C SER A 454 -9.11 20.07 30.02
N ALA A 455 -9.11 19.10 30.93
CA ALA A 455 -10.03 17.98 30.85
C ALA A 455 -11.46 18.44 31.15
N ALA A 456 -12.42 17.95 30.37
CA ALA A 456 -13.83 18.11 30.66
C ALA A 456 -14.14 17.50 32.04
N THR A 457 -15.03 18.18 32.77
CA THR A 457 -15.29 17.86 34.18
C THR A 457 -16.64 17.19 34.36
N SER A 458 -16.73 16.25 35.31
CA SER A 458 -17.99 15.58 35.60
C SER A 458 -18.96 16.49 36.35
N GLY A 459 -20.21 16.57 35.89
CA GLY A 459 -21.26 17.36 36.56
C GLY A 459 -21.69 16.80 37.93
N TYR A 460 -21.33 15.54 38.20
CA TYR A 460 -21.60 14.84 39.45
C TYR A 460 -20.27 14.47 40.11
N GLY A 461 -20.17 14.71 41.42
CA GLY A 461 -19.01 14.28 42.20
C GLY A 461 -18.81 12.77 42.07
N CYS A 462 -17.64 12.34 41.61
CA CYS A 462 -17.27 10.94 41.61
C CYS A 462 -17.26 10.44 43.06
N LEU A 463 -18.26 9.64 43.43
CA LEU A 463 -18.19 8.86 44.66
C LEU A 463 -17.22 7.71 44.41
N SER A 464 -16.01 7.86 44.94
CA SER A 464 -15.06 6.78 45.12
C SER A 464 -15.71 5.68 45.98
N LEU A 465 -15.92 4.49 45.40
CA LEU A 465 -16.14 3.25 46.14
C LEU A 465 -15.47 2.10 45.37
N THR A 466 -14.21 1.87 45.67
CA THR A 466 -13.58 0.55 45.55
C THR A 466 -13.82 -0.25 46.82
N PRO A 467 -13.88 -1.59 46.71
CA PRO A 467 -13.09 -2.45 47.58
C PRO A 467 -12.17 -3.31 46.68
N SER A 468 -10.89 -2.96 46.55
CA SER A 468 -9.74 -3.65 47.20
C SER A 468 -9.67 -5.15 46.83
N LEU A 469 -8.64 -5.63 46.12
CA LEU A 469 -7.26 -5.75 46.62
C LEU A 469 -6.16 -5.29 45.63
N THR A 470 -5.48 -4.25 46.11
CA THR A 470 -4.27 -3.44 45.80
C THR A 470 -2.91 -4.19 45.79
N PRO A 471 -1.73 -3.60 45.39
CA PRO A 471 -1.17 -2.27 45.80
C PRO A 471 -0.46 -1.40 44.71
N ALA A 472 -0.29 -0.07 44.82
CA ALA A 472 -0.67 0.94 45.83
C ALA A 472 -0.42 2.40 45.31
N ASN A 473 -1.12 3.35 45.95
CA ASN A 473 -0.85 4.81 46.10
C ASN A 473 -1.02 5.70 44.86
N ILE A 474 -1.91 6.71 44.85
CA ILE A 474 -1.81 7.99 45.60
C ILE A 474 -3.20 8.50 46.06
N HIS A 475 -3.26 8.96 47.32
CA HIS A 475 -4.34 9.76 47.93
C HIS A 475 -4.03 11.27 47.83
N SER A 476 -5.03 12.14 47.61
CA SER A 476 -5.64 13.01 48.66
C SER A 476 -6.27 14.33 48.16
N SER A 477 -7.53 14.51 48.60
CA SER A 477 -8.18 15.75 49.06
C SER A 477 -8.49 16.91 48.10
N GLY A 478 -9.77 17.31 48.11
CA GLY A 478 -10.26 18.57 47.56
C GLY A 478 -11.45 18.34 46.65
N GLN A 479 -12.56 19.05 46.90
CA GLN A 479 -13.79 19.03 46.11
C GLN A 479 -13.49 19.21 44.62
N ASN A 480 -13.45 18.13 43.83
CA ASN A 480 -13.17 18.22 42.40
C ASN A 480 -14.09 17.29 41.62
N LYS A 481 -14.81 17.90 40.69
CA LYS A 481 -15.45 17.23 39.55
C LYS A 481 -14.40 16.35 38.87
N GLY A 482 -14.64 15.05 38.76
CA GLY A 482 -13.66 14.12 38.18
C GLY A 482 -13.46 14.41 36.70
N SER A 483 -12.24 14.29 36.20
CA SER A 483 -11.98 14.35 34.75
C SER A 483 -12.72 13.20 34.07
N VAL A 484 -13.31 13.50 32.92
CA VAL A 484 -14.09 12.53 32.16
C VAL A 484 -13.20 11.78 31.18
N GLY A 485 -13.32 10.45 31.13
CA GLY A 485 -12.59 9.60 30.20
C GLY A 485 -13.29 8.30 29.82
N ILE A 486 -12.85 7.71 28.71
CA ILE A 486 -13.26 6.38 28.25
C ILE A 486 -12.14 5.36 28.52
N TYR A 487 -12.54 4.13 28.88
CA TYR A 487 -11.62 3.02 29.14
C TYR A 487 -11.40 2.16 27.89
N SER A 488 -12.35 2.16 26.97
CA SER A 488 -12.28 1.43 25.72
C SER A 488 -11.00 1.78 24.94
N ALA A 489 -10.33 0.75 24.43
CA ALA A 489 -9.06 0.83 23.69
C ALA A 489 -7.83 1.32 24.48
N CYS A 490 -7.89 1.43 25.81
CA CYS A 490 -6.72 1.67 26.66
C CYS A 490 -6.29 0.40 27.42
N PRO A 491 -4.99 0.27 27.78
CA PRO A 491 -4.52 -0.76 28.70
C PRO A 491 -5.25 -0.70 30.05
N ASP A 492 -5.37 -1.85 30.72
CA ASP A 492 -6.12 -2.02 31.96
C ASP A 492 -5.85 -0.90 32.99
N GLY A 493 -6.91 -0.21 33.41
CA GLY A 493 -6.86 0.84 34.42
C GLY A 493 -6.53 2.25 33.91
N GLN A 494 -6.29 2.43 32.60
CA GLN A 494 -6.09 3.75 32.00
C GLN A 494 -7.36 4.28 31.34
N THR A 495 -7.45 5.60 31.24
CA THR A 495 -8.52 6.30 30.51
C THR A 495 -7.93 7.33 29.54
N ARG A 496 -8.67 7.63 28.47
CA ARG A 496 -8.39 8.79 27.61
C ARG A 496 -9.16 9.99 28.13
N PRO A 497 -8.53 11.14 28.44
CA PRO A 497 -9.27 12.33 28.84
C PRO A 497 -9.94 13.00 27.63
N TYR A 498 -11.09 13.62 27.86
CA TYR A 498 -11.68 14.55 26.89
C TYR A 498 -11.13 15.96 27.12
N CYS A 499 -10.34 16.47 26.18
CA CYS A 499 -9.52 17.66 26.34
C CYS A 499 -10.05 18.84 25.54
N CYS A 500 -10.32 19.95 26.21
CA CYS A 500 -10.94 21.15 25.66
C CYS A 500 -10.12 22.41 25.94
N PRO A 501 -10.25 23.48 25.14
CA PRO A 501 -9.60 24.76 25.43
C PRO A 501 -9.97 25.27 26.82
N GLN A 502 -8.99 25.75 27.59
CA GLN A 502 -9.16 26.18 28.99
C GLN A 502 -10.29 27.21 29.21
N ASN A 503 -10.60 28.00 28.18
CA ASN A 503 -11.62 29.03 28.18
C ASN A 503 -13.00 28.56 27.69
N ASP A 504 -13.16 27.30 27.26
CA ASP A 504 -14.41 26.75 26.74
C ASP A 504 -14.57 25.24 27.07
N VAL A 505 -14.40 24.87 28.35
CA VAL A 505 -14.46 23.48 28.83
C VAL A 505 -15.90 23.06 29.19
N PRO A 506 -16.47 22.00 28.59
CA PRO A 506 -17.79 21.50 28.94
C PRO A 506 -17.82 20.78 30.29
N THR A 507 -19.04 20.68 30.82
CA THR A 507 -19.37 19.72 31.88
C THR A 507 -20.03 18.50 31.26
N CYS A 508 -19.52 17.30 31.53
CA CYS A 508 -20.04 16.07 30.93
C CYS A 508 -20.58 15.07 31.95
N THR A 509 -21.54 14.24 31.52
CA THR A 509 -22.23 13.24 32.34
C THR A 509 -22.55 12.01 31.50
N TRP A 510 -22.24 10.82 32.03
CA TRP A 510 -22.68 9.55 31.45
C TRP A 510 -24.18 9.32 31.68
N ARG A 511 -24.93 9.04 30.60
CA ARG A 511 -26.35 8.65 30.61
C ARG A 511 -26.48 7.16 30.26
N GLY A 512 -27.47 6.50 30.83
CA GLY A 512 -27.66 5.05 30.73
C GLY A 512 -27.23 4.32 32.02
N LYS A 513 -28.08 3.44 32.53
CA LYS A 513 -27.89 2.77 33.82
C LYS A 513 -27.72 1.27 33.63
N ALA A 514 -26.53 0.76 33.92
CA ALA A 514 -26.29 -0.68 33.98
C ALA A 514 -27.18 -1.37 35.03
N PRO A 515 -27.60 -2.64 34.82
CA PRO A 515 -27.17 -3.52 33.74
C PRO A 515 -27.99 -3.38 32.44
N PHE A 516 -29.02 -2.54 32.35
CA PHE A 516 -29.86 -2.45 31.14
C PHE A 516 -29.72 -1.06 30.48
N CYS A 517 -29.05 -0.94 29.33
CA CYS A 517 -28.76 0.38 28.73
C CYS A 517 -29.45 0.61 27.38
N GLY A 518 -30.79 0.45 27.34
CA GLY A 518 -31.65 0.90 26.22
C GLY A 518 -32.43 2.20 26.52
N SER A 519 -32.79 2.93 25.43
CA SER A 519 -33.57 4.19 25.24
C SER A 519 -33.39 5.39 26.19
N SER A 520 -32.60 5.24 27.25
CA SER A 520 -32.32 6.28 28.25
C SER A 520 -30.92 6.90 28.13
N GLY A 521 -30.14 6.45 27.14
CA GLY A 521 -28.84 7.01 26.77
C GLY A 521 -28.95 8.01 25.63
N LYS A 522 -29.73 9.08 25.79
CA LYS A 522 -29.71 10.22 24.87
C LYS A 522 -29.34 11.48 25.63
N CYS A 523 -28.57 12.34 24.99
CA CYS A 523 -28.27 13.66 25.51
C CYS A 523 -29.49 14.58 25.42
N GLU A 524 -29.60 15.51 26.37
CA GLU A 524 -30.66 16.53 26.34
C GLU A 524 -30.42 17.55 25.21
N ASP A 525 -31.42 18.35 24.83
CA ASP A 525 -31.36 19.26 23.67
C ASP A 525 -30.23 20.32 23.75
N LEU A 526 -29.70 20.57 24.95
CA LEU A 526 -28.58 21.49 25.22
C LEU A 526 -27.26 20.76 25.51
N GLU A 527 -27.23 19.45 25.29
CA GLU A 527 -26.06 18.61 25.44
C GLU A 527 -25.61 18.03 24.08
N VAL A 528 -24.35 17.67 24.00
CA VAL A 528 -23.69 17.05 22.87
C VAL A 528 -23.23 15.66 23.28
N GLU A 529 -23.57 14.65 22.49
CA GLU A 529 -23.00 13.31 22.65
C GLU A 529 -21.57 13.31 22.12
N VAL A 530 -20.60 12.96 22.98
CA VAL A 530 -19.16 12.99 22.63
C VAL A 530 -18.50 11.62 22.64
N ALA A 531 -19.16 10.60 23.22
CA ALA A 531 -18.73 9.21 23.22
C ALA A 531 -19.88 8.28 23.62
N SER A 532 -19.77 7.00 23.27
CA SER A 532 -20.58 5.91 23.80
C SER A 532 -19.69 4.77 24.28
N ASP A 533 -20.11 4.06 25.32
CA ASP A 533 -19.32 2.99 25.93
C ASP A 533 -20.23 1.97 26.66
N ILE A 534 -19.90 0.70 26.55
CA ILE A 534 -20.69 -0.41 27.12
C ILE A 534 -20.41 -0.65 28.61
N SER A 535 -19.29 -0.17 29.15
CA SER A 535 -18.81 -0.43 30.51
C SER A 535 -18.52 0.84 31.34
N ALA A 536 -18.66 2.03 30.75
CA ALA A 536 -18.35 3.31 31.37
C ALA A 536 -19.02 3.49 32.75
N GLY A 537 -18.25 3.95 33.75
CA GLY A 537 -18.73 4.04 35.14
C GLY A 537 -18.68 2.72 35.91
N GLY A 538 -17.99 1.69 35.39
CA GLY A 538 -17.58 0.49 36.13
C GLY A 538 -18.57 -0.68 36.11
N ALA A 539 -19.65 -0.60 35.32
CA ALA A 539 -20.62 -1.68 35.19
C ALA A 539 -21.12 -1.80 33.75
N GLU A 540 -21.12 -3.02 33.21
CA GLU A 540 -21.48 -3.32 31.83
C GLU A 540 -22.98 -3.25 31.55
N CYS A 541 -23.30 -2.81 30.34
CA CYS A 541 -24.62 -2.80 29.75
C CYS A 541 -24.91 -4.13 29.06
N TRP A 542 -25.98 -4.82 29.47
CA TRP A 542 -26.47 -6.05 28.85
C TRP A 542 -27.20 -5.80 27.53
N THR A 543 -27.70 -4.58 27.31
CA THR A 543 -28.33 -4.14 26.07
C THR A 543 -27.85 -2.73 25.71
N SER A 544 -27.43 -2.52 24.45
CA SER A 544 -26.93 -1.25 23.89
C SER A 544 -25.75 -0.64 24.69
N HIS A 545 -25.67 0.69 24.88
CA HIS A 545 -24.50 1.40 25.43
C HIS A 545 -24.92 2.58 26.33
N LYS A 546 -23.97 3.10 27.12
CA LYS A 546 -24.09 4.42 27.77
C LYS A 546 -23.58 5.48 26.80
N VAL A 547 -24.08 6.71 26.95
CA VAL A 547 -23.60 7.86 26.17
C VAL A 547 -23.03 8.91 27.11
N LEU A 548 -21.96 9.57 26.69
CA LEU A 548 -21.36 10.67 27.39
C LEU A 548 -21.89 11.99 26.82
N CYS A 549 -22.65 12.71 27.63
CA CYS A 549 -23.31 13.95 27.26
C CYS A 549 -22.60 15.14 27.89
N CYS A 550 -22.11 16.05 27.05
CA CYS A 550 -21.43 17.28 27.45
C CYS A 550 -22.31 18.50 27.22
N THR A 551 -22.29 19.49 28.12
CA THR A 551 -22.94 20.79 27.87
C THR A 551 -22.41 21.40 26.58
N LYS A 552 -23.29 21.91 25.72
CA LYS A 552 -22.88 22.48 24.43
C LYS A 552 -22.00 23.73 24.60
N THR A 553 -20.77 23.66 24.11
CA THR A 553 -19.81 24.77 24.01
C THR A 553 -19.54 25.12 22.53
N GLN A 554 -18.72 26.15 22.24
CA GLN A 554 -18.25 26.38 20.87
C GLN A 554 -17.23 25.31 20.47
N SER A 555 -16.40 24.87 21.41
CA SER A 555 -15.36 23.87 21.20
C SER A 555 -15.88 22.43 21.04
N ASP A 556 -17.08 22.10 21.51
CA ASP A 556 -17.72 20.78 21.34
C ASP A 556 -18.68 20.71 20.15
N ALA A 557 -18.87 21.82 19.44
CA ALA A 557 -19.87 21.91 18.37
C ALA A 557 -19.63 20.90 17.23
N GLN A 558 -18.37 20.53 16.98
CA GLN A 558 -18.00 19.52 15.97
C GLN A 558 -18.37 18.10 16.41
N ALA A 559 -18.19 17.74 17.69
CA ALA A 559 -18.55 16.42 18.20
C ALA A 559 -20.07 16.16 18.08
N GLY A 560 -20.89 17.20 18.26
CA GLY A 560 -22.35 17.13 18.15
C GLY A 560 -22.91 17.04 16.72
N GLN A 561 -22.07 17.19 15.70
CA GLN A 561 -22.48 16.98 14.30
C GLN A 561 -22.36 15.49 13.89
N CYS A 562 -21.49 14.72 14.53
CA CYS A 562 -21.36 13.28 14.31
C CYS A 562 -22.45 12.45 15.00
N GLY A 563 -22.92 12.87 16.18
CA GLY A 563 -23.95 12.14 16.96
C GLY A 563 -25.38 12.19 16.41
N LYS A 564 -25.64 12.90 15.30
CA LYS A 564 -26.99 12.96 14.66
C LYS A 564 -27.14 12.05 13.43
N LEU A 565 -26.12 11.27 13.08
CA LEU A 565 -26.08 10.39 11.91
C LEU A 565 -26.04 8.89 12.26
N LEU A 566 -26.41 8.51 13.49
CA LEU A 566 -26.62 7.12 13.92
C LEU A 566 -28.07 6.87 14.34
#